data_AF-A0A2M6ZZI5-F1
#
_entry.id   AF-A0A2M6ZZI5-F1
#
_cell.length_a   1.000
_cell.length_b   1.000
_cell.length_c   1.000
_cell.angle_alpha   90.00
_cell.angle_beta   90.00
_cell.angle_gamma   90.00
#
_symmetry.space_group_name_H-M   'P 1'
#
loop_
_entity.id
_entity.type
_entity.pdbx_description
1 polymer ?
#
loop_
_entity_poly.entity_id
_entity_poly.type
_entity_poly.pdbx_seq_one_letter_code
_entity_poly.pdbx_strand_id
1 'polypeptide(L)' 'MSDKMFEWSLTGLTALVIAWIVVGIVLHILPVAAVVIIGLIVEIGLGGYLLHIWGKSYMERTGGM' A
#
# COMPACT_ATOMS: atom_id res chain seq x y z
N MET A 1 16.11 -0.30 0.56
CA MET A 1 15.18 -0.03 1.67
C MET A 1 15.51 -0.95 2.84
N SER A 2 15.45 -0.47 4.07
CA SER A 2 15.57 -1.33 5.27
C SER A 2 14.24 -2.04 5.54
N ASP A 3 14.26 -3.24 6.11
CA ASP A 3 13.06 -4.05 6.38
C ASP A 3 12.07 -3.30 7.27
N LYS A 4 12.59 -2.57 8.28
CA LYS A 4 11.77 -1.73 9.17
C LYS A 4 11.07 -0.58 8.44
N MET A 5 11.73 0.01 7.42
CA MET A 5 11.08 1.05 6.60
C MET A 5 9.97 0.43 5.74
N PHE A 6 10.20 -0.76 5.19
CA PHE A 6 9.23 -1.45 4.35
C PHE A 6 7.97 -1.78 5.15
N GLU A 7 8.13 -2.38 6.33
CA GLU A 7 7.02 -2.68 7.24
C GLU A 7 6.21 -1.42 7.61
N TRP A 8 6.89 -0.33 7.96
CA TRP A 8 6.21 0.94 8.26
C TRP A 8 5.48 1.53 7.07
N SER A 9 6.06 1.42 5.87
CA SER A 9 5.45 1.93 4.63
C SER A 9 4.22 1.13 4.24
N LEU A 10 4.28 -0.21 4.36
CA LEU A 10 3.15 -1.08 4.08
C LEU A 10 2.03 -0.85 5.10
N THR A 11 2.37 -0.80 6.40
CA THR A 11 1.39 -0.52 7.47
C THR A 11 0.73 0.84 7.29
N GLY A 12 1.51 1.87 6.94
CA GLY A 12 1.01 3.20 6.67
C GLY A 12 0.09 3.24 5.45
N LEU A 13 0.43 2.52 4.38
CA LEU A 13 -0.40 2.40 3.18
C LEU A 13 -1.74 1.75 3.51
N THR A 14 -1.74 0.60 4.20
CA THR A 14 -2.97 -0.09 4.59
C THR A 14 -3.84 0.78 5.50
N ALA A 15 -3.23 1.47 6.48
CA ALA A 15 -3.95 2.39 7.35
C ALA A 15 -4.59 3.55 6.57
N LEU A 16 -3.89 4.11 5.58
CA LEU A 16 -4.40 5.16 4.71
C LEU A 16 -5.56 4.67 3.85
N VAL A 17 -5.48 3.46 3.29
CA VAL A 17 -6.57 2.85 2.50
C VAL A 17 -7.81 2.62 3.37
N ILE A 18 -7.64 2.14 4.60
CA ILE A 18 -8.75 2.00 5.54
C ILE A 18 -9.38 3.37 5.85
N ALA A 19 -8.55 4.38 6.13
CA ALA A 19 -9.04 5.74 6.40
C ALA A 19 -9.81 6.31 5.20
N TRP A 20 -9.31 6.11 3.97
CA TRP A 20 -10.02 6.48 2.75
C TRP A 20 -11.38 5.80 2.64
N ILE A 21 -11.46 4.49 2.90
CA ILE A 21 -12.72 3.75 2.82
C ILE A 21 -13.72 4.28 3.86
N VAL A 22 -13.30 4.44 5.11
CA VAL A 22 -14.16 4.94 6.18
C VAL A 22 -14.67 6.35 5.85
N VAL A 23 -13.78 7.26 5.48
CA VAL A 23 -14.13 8.66 5.17
C VAL A 23 -15.02 8.74 3.93
N GLY A 24 -14.69 8.00 2.86
CA GLY A 24 -15.45 7.99 1.61
C GLY A 24 -16.88 7.48 1.78
N ILE A 25 -17.07 6.47 2.63
CA ILE A 25 -18.40 5.94 2.98
C ILE A 25 -19.16 6.94 3.86
N VAL A 26 -18.56 7.43 4.95
CA VAL A 26 -19.24 8.33 5.90
C VAL A 26 -19.69 9.63 5.22
N LEU A 27 -18.82 10.21 4.39
CA LEU A 27 -19.12 11.45 3.67
C LEU A 27 -19.94 11.24 2.39
N HIS A 28 -20.26 10.00 2.03
CA HIS A 28 -21.00 9.64 0.80
C HIS A 28 -20.40 10.27 -0.47
N ILE A 29 -19.07 10.36 -0.56
CA ILE A 29 -18.38 11.04 -1.68
C ILE A 29 -18.64 10.31 -3.01
N LEU A 30 -18.68 8.98 -2.97
CA LEU A 30 -18.90 8.09 -4.10
C LEU A 30 -19.75 6.88 -3.66
N PRO A 31 -20.33 6.12 -4.60
CA PRO A 31 -20.95 4.83 -4.27
C PRO A 31 -19.96 3.93 -3.51
N VAL A 32 -20.44 3.23 -2.49
CA VAL A 32 -19.62 2.37 -1.62
C VAL A 32 -18.71 1.43 -2.42
N ALA A 33 -19.24 0.82 -3.49
CA ALA A 33 -18.47 -0.05 -4.37
C ALA A 33 -17.27 0.66 -5.01
N ALA A 34 -17.42 1.90 -5.47
CA ALA A 34 -16.34 2.67 -6.08
C ALA A 34 -15.25 3.04 -5.06
N VAL A 35 -15.65 3.45 -3.84
CA VAL A 35 -14.72 3.77 -2.75
C VAL A 35 -13.82 2.57 -2.42
N VAL A 36 -14.42 1.38 -2.30
CA VAL A 36 -13.71 0.13 -2.00
C VAL A 36 -12.78 -0.27 -3.16
N ILE A 37 -13.27 -0.21 -4.40
CA ILE A 37 -12.46 -0.57 -5.58
C ILE A 37 -11.22 0.33 -5.68
N ILE A 38 -11.37 1.65 -5.50
CA ILE A 38 -10.24 2.59 -5.54
C ILE A 38 -9.25 2.26 -4.42
N GLY A 39 -9.72 2.01 -3.20
CA GLY A 39 -8.87 1.61 -2.08
C GLY A 39 -8.04 0.36 -2.39
N LEU A 40 -8.67 -0.67 -2.97
CA LEU A 40 -7.99 -1.90 -3.37
C LEU A 40 -6.96 -1.68 -4.48
N ILE A 41 -7.29 -0.88 -5.49
CA ILE A 41 -6.35 -0.55 -6.58
C ILE A 41 -5.12 0.17 -6.02
N VAL A 42 -5.32 1.10 -5.10
CA VAL A 42 -4.23 1.84 -4.44
C VAL A 42 -3.37 0.90 -3.59
N GLU A 43 -3.98 0.05 -2.76
CA GLU A 43 -3.27 -0.91 -1.91
C GLU A 43 -2.40 -1.86 -2.75
N ILE A 44 -2.98 -2.46 -3.79
CA ILE A 44 -2.27 -3.41 -4.66
C ILE A 44 -1.19 -2.70 -5.48
N GLY A 45 -1.50 -1.53 -6.05
CA GLY A 45 -0.57 -0.78 -6.88
C GLY A 45 0.63 -0.27 -6.09
N LEU A 46 0.39 0.47 -5.00
CA LEU A 46 1.46 1.03 -4.17
C LEU A 46 2.15 -0.04 -3.33
N GLY A 47 1.41 -1.01 -2.79
CA GLY A 47 1.98 -2.14 -2.05
C GLY A 47 2.87 -3.00 -2.95
N GLY A 48 2.44 -3.29 -4.17
CA GLY A 48 3.24 -3.97 -5.18
C GLY A 48 4.50 -3.20 -5.58
N TYR A 49 4.40 -1.88 -5.72
CA TYR A 49 5.56 -1.02 -5.99
C TYR A 49 6.57 -1.03 -4.84
N LEU A 50 6.11 -0.93 -3.58
CA LEU A 50 6.96 -1.02 -2.40
C LEU A 50 7.65 -2.38 -2.30
N LEU A 51 6.93 -3.47 -2.58
CA LEU A 51 7.49 -4.82 -2.65
C LEU A 51 8.58 -4.93 -3.72
N HIS A 52 8.37 -4.34 -4.90
CA HIS A 52 9.36 -4.36 -5.98
C HIS A 52 10.66 -3.66 -5.56
N ILE A 53 10.57 -2.48 -4.93
CA ILE A 53 11.74 -1.75 -4.45
C ILE A 53 12.45 -2.52 -3.33
N TRP A 54 11.69 -3.01 -2.35
CA TRP A 54 12.27 -3.76 -1.24
C TRP A 54 12.97 -5.03 -1.73
N GLY A 55 12.33 -5.80 -2.62
CA GLY A 55 12.91 -7.00 -3.21
C GLY A 55 14.23 -6.74 -3.96
N LYS A 56 14.31 -5.63 -4.73
CA LYS A 56 15.57 -5.24 -5.39
C LYS A 56 16.66 -4.96 -4.36
N SER A 57 16.38 -4.13 -3.34
CA SER A 57 17.34 -3.83 -2.29
C SER A 57 17.74 -5.05 -1.46
N TYR A 58 16.84 -6.01 -1.28
CA TYR A 58 17.13 -7.26 -0.57
C TYR A 58 18.14 -8.12 -1.36
N MET A 59 17.93 -8.26 -2.68
CA MET A 59 18.84 -9.01 -3.57
C MET A 59 20.24 -8.38 -3.61
N GLU A 60 20.32 -7.05 -3.66
CA GLU A 60 21.60 -6.31 -3.61
C GLU A 60 22.38 -6.58 -2.30
N ARG A 61 21.66 -6.73 -1.17
CA ARG A 61 22.28 -7.00 0.15
C ARG A 61 22.69 -8.45 0.33
N THR A 62 22.02 -9.38 -0.36
CA THR A 62 22.24 -10.83 -0.21
C THR A 62 23.14 -11.41 -1.30
N GLY A 63 23.67 -10.59 -2.22
CA GLY A 63 24.57 -11.05 -3.28
C GLY A 63 23.87 -11.92 -4.34
N GLY A 64 22.54 -11.79 -4.46
CA GLY A 64 21.73 -12.51 -5.44
C GLY A 64 21.79 -11.92 -6.86
N MET A 65 22.86 -11.21 -7.19
CA MET A 65 23.23 -10.76 -8.54
C MET A 65 24.69 -11.11 -8.81
#